data_AF-A0A8S3VCZ4-F1
#
_entry.id   AF-A0A8S3VCZ4-F1
#
_cell.length_a   1.000
_cell.length_b   1.000
_cell.length_c   1.000
_cell.angle_alpha   90.00
_cell.angle_beta   90.00
_cell.angle_gamma   90.00
#
_symmetry.space_group_name_H-M   'P 1'
#
loop_
_entity.id
_entity.type
_entity.pdbx_description
1 polymer ?
#
loop_
_entity_poly.entity_id
_entity_poly.type
_entity_poly.pdbx_seq_one_letter_code
_entity_poly.pdbx_strand_id
1 'polypeptide(L)'
;MGSQGCLKCSLERLQLDYVDIVFANRPDSHTPMEEIVRAFTYVINQGWAMYWGTSRWSPTEIMEAYSVARQFNQIPPIAEQAEYHLLQREKVELQMPELYQKIGVGTITWSPLAGGILTGKYDDGVPIYSRAALKGYSWFKDKILGEEGRRQQARLREAAIIADRLGCSMSQLALAWVLKNENVQCVLLGASTVDQLYLNIQALQYVPKLSGSIMQELDKILGNSPKLKKESNMRYDKTKVSSYMDVFAIVYL
;
A
#
# COMPACT_ATOMS: atom_id res chain seq x y z
N MET A 1 9.69 1.51 25.80
CA MET A 1 9.72 2.93 25.40
C MET A 1 8.64 3.10 24.35
N GLY A 2 7.45 3.55 24.77
CA GLY A 2 6.25 3.60 23.94
C GLY A 2 6.34 4.62 22.79
N SER A 3 5.45 4.47 21.82
CA SER A 3 5.28 5.26 20.57
C SER A 3 5.56 6.77 20.67
N GLN A 4 5.32 7.39 21.83
CA GLN A 4 5.50 8.82 22.09
C GLN A 4 6.93 9.33 21.84
N GLY A 5 7.95 8.53 22.14
CA GLY A 5 9.35 8.91 21.92
C GLY A 5 9.73 8.97 20.44
N CYS A 6 9.01 8.25 19.57
CA CYS A 6 9.36 8.12 18.17
C CYS A 6 8.79 9.25 17.30
N LEU A 7 7.60 9.76 17.63
CA LEU A 7 6.98 10.87 16.88
C LEU A 7 7.72 12.19 17.09
N LYS A 8 8.08 12.55 18.33
CA LYS A 8 8.84 13.78 18.60
C LYS A 8 10.16 13.85 17.85
N CYS A 9 10.94 12.77 17.91
CA CYS A 9 12.17 12.67 17.15
C CYS A 9 11.93 12.77 15.63
N SER A 10 10.78 12.32 15.14
CA SER A 10 10.40 12.48 13.73
C SER A 10 10.07 13.93 13.39
N LEU A 11 9.28 14.61 14.22
CA LEU A 11 8.96 16.03 14.08
C LEU A 11 10.20 16.91 14.07
N GLU A 12 11.14 16.67 14.99
CA GLU A 12 12.43 17.37 15.04
C GLU A 12 13.23 17.21 13.75
N ARG A 13 13.31 15.98 13.21
CA ARG A 13 14.00 15.72 11.94
C ARG A 13 13.30 16.36 10.74
N LEU A 14 11.97 16.43 10.78
CA LEU A 14 11.16 17.04 9.74
C LEU A 14 11.14 18.57 9.84
N GLN A 15 11.59 19.14 10.97
CA GLN A 15 11.48 20.57 11.28
C GLN A 15 10.02 21.06 11.23
N LEU A 16 9.10 20.23 11.73
CA LEU A 16 7.67 20.51 11.78
C LEU A 16 7.18 20.43 13.22
N ASP A 17 6.19 21.26 13.56
CA ASP A 17 5.51 21.20 14.85
C ASP A 17 4.50 20.05 14.92
N TYR A 18 3.92 19.67 13.77
CA TYR A 18 2.96 18.58 13.63
C TYR A 18 3.01 17.94 12.24
N VAL A 19 2.37 16.77 12.11
CA VAL A 19 2.06 16.14 10.81
C VAL A 19 0.56 16.02 10.61
N ASP A 20 0.08 16.06 9.36
CA ASP A 20 -1.36 15.88 9.10
C ASP A 20 -1.86 14.50 9.53
N ILE A 21 -1.13 13.44 9.21
CA ILE A 21 -1.51 12.08 9.56
C ILE A 21 -0.29 11.30 10.05
N VAL A 22 -0.38 10.74 11.26
CA VAL A 22 0.60 9.78 11.79
C VAL A 22 0.09 8.34 11.60
N PHE A 23 0.95 7.44 11.11
CA PHE A 23 0.55 6.07 10.83
C PHE A 23 1.16 5.06 11.80
N ALA A 24 0.34 4.09 12.24
CA ALA A 24 0.83 2.83 12.79
C ALA A 24 1.40 1.98 11.64
N ASN A 25 2.72 1.96 11.49
CA ASN A 25 3.41 1.36 10.33
C ASN A 25 3.12 -0.15 10.14
N ARG A 26 2.87 -0.89 11.23
CA ARG A 26 2.50 -2.31 11.28
C ARG A 26 1.65 -2.59 12.53
N PRO A 27 0.88 -3.69 12.56
CA PRO A 27 0.29 -4.17 13.81
C PRO A 27 1.38 -4.54 14.81
N ASP A 28 1.14 -4.27 16.09
CA ASP A 28 1.98 -4.75 17.19
C ASP A 28 1.20 -5.74 18.04
N SER A 29 1.57 -7.02 17.96
CA SER A 29 0.92 -8.09 18.71
C SER A 29 1.23 -8.08 20.21
N HIS A 30 2.16 -7.24 20.67
CA HIS A 30 2.58 -7.18 22.07
C HIS A 30 1.93 -6.02 22.84
N THR A 31 1.34 -5.05 22.14
CA THR A 31 0.70 -3.89 22.75
C THR A 31 -0.82 -4.02 22.61
N PRO A 32 -1.59 -3.94 23.71
CA PRO A 32 -3.04 -3.98 23.66
C PRO A 32 -3.61 -2.85 22.77
N MET A 33 -4.68 -3.14 22.03
CA MET A 33 -5.29 -2.16 21.12
C MET A 33 -5.70 -0.86 21.83
N GLU A 34 -6.21 -0.98 23.07
CA GLU A 34 -6.57 0.19 23.89
C GLU A 34 -5.37 1.13 24.11
N GLU A 35 -4.21 0.58 24.44
CA GLU A 35 -2.99 1.39 24.65
C GLU A 35 -2.58 2.10 23.36
N ILE A 36 -2.65 1.40 22.22
CA ILE A 36 -2.33 1.96 20.90
C ILE A 36 -3.25 3.14 20.58
N VAL A 37 -4.56 2.93 20.67
CA VAL A 37 -5.57 3.97 20.33
C VAL A 37 -5.47 5.17 21.28
N ARG A 38 -5.25 4.94 22.58
CA ARG A 38 -5.03 6.02 23.56
C ARG A 38 -3.74 6.80 23.26
N ALA A 39 -2.67 6.12 22.85
CA ALA A 39 -1.42 6.78 22.51
C ALA A 39 -1.56 7.67 21.26
N PHE A 40 -2.26 7.21 20.22
CA PHE A 40 -2.56 8.03 19.05
C PHE A 40 -3.48 9.20 19.35
N THR A 41 -4.51 8.97 20.17
CA THR A 41 -5.39 10.06 20.64
C THR A 41 -4.61 11.08 21.46
N TYR A 42 -3.68 10.64 22.30
CA TYR A 42 -2.82 11.52 23.08
C TYR A 42 -1.97 12.43 22.18
N VAL A 43 -1.25 11.89 21.18
CA VAL A 43 -0.39 12.73 20.32
C VAL A 43 -1.19 13.71 19.47
N ILE A 44 -2.43 13.36 19.09
CA ILE A 44 -3.35 14.29 18.42
C ILE A 44 -3.76 15.42 19.37
N ASN A 45 -4.16 15.09 20.59
CA ASN A 45 -4.55 16.08 21.59
C ASN A 45 -3.38 16.98 22.05
N GLN A 46 -2.14 16.51 21.94
CA GLN A 46 -0.94 17.34 22.14
C GLN A 46 -0.66 18.29 20.97
N GLY A 47 -1.38 18.16 19.85
CA GLY A 47 -1.16 18.93 18.63
C GLY A 47 0.05 18.49 17.81
N TRP A 48 0.58 17.28 18.03
CA TRP A 48 1.72 16.74 17.25
C TRP A 48 1.29 16.03 15.97
N ALA A 49 0.00 15.72 15.85
CA ALA A 49 -0.62 15.21 14.63
C ALA A 49 -2.06 15.71 14.53
N MET A 50 -2.59 15.89 13.31
CA MET A 50 -4.01 16.23 13.12
C MET A 50 -4.89 14.97 13.18
N TYR A 51 -4.44 13.89 12.55
CA TYR A 51 -5.14 12.60 12.50
C TYR A 51 -4.16 11.42 12.63
N TRP A 52 -4.72 10.22 12.72
CA TRP A 52 -3.92 8.99 12.62
C TRP A 52 -4.55 7.95 11.70
N GLY A 53 -3.72 7.03 11.23
CA GLY A 53 -4.12 5.92 10.39
C GLY A 53 -3.35 4.64 10.67
N THR A 54 -3.73 3.57 10.01
CA THR A 54 -3.12 2.24 10.12
C THR A 54 -2.35 1.92 8.84
N SER A 55 -1.37 1.01 8.90
CA SER A 55 -0.71 0.49 7.72
C SER A 55 -0.40 -0.99 7.89
N ARG A 56 -0.80 -1.79 6.89
CA ARG A 56 -0.65 -3.26 6.88
C ARG A 56 -1.52 -3.97 7.93
N TRP A 57 -2.51 -3.29 8.48
CA TRP A 57 -3.45 -3.88 9.45
C TRP A 57 -4.53 -4.67 8.74
N SER A 58 -4.94 -5.79 9.31
CA SER A 58 -6.10 -6.55 8.83
C SER A 58 -7.40 -5.76 9.06
N PRO A 59 -8.47 -6.03 8.29
CA PRO A 59 -9.77 -5.41 8.54
C PRO A 59 -10.28 -5.62 9.98
N THR A 60 -9.97 -6.77 10.57
CA THR A 60 -10.32 -7.09 11.95
C THR A 60 -9.62 -6.16 12.94
N GLU A 61 -8.32 -5.93 12.79
CA GLU A 61 -7.56 -5.02 13.67
C GLU A 61 -8.01 -3.56 13.51
N ILE A 62 -8.33 -3.13 12.28
CA ILE A 62 -8.86 -1.77 12.04
C ILE A 62 -10.23 -1.60 12.71
N MET A 63 -11.10 -2.60 12.62
CA MET A 63 -12.39 -2.59 13.30
C MET A 63 -12.25 -2.65 14.82
N GLU A 64 -11.25 -3.38 15.34
CA GLU A 64 -10.93 -3.41 16.77
C GLU A 64 -10.50 -2.02 17.26
N ALA A 65 -9.60 -1.34 16.54
CA ALA A 65 -9.21 0.04 16.84
C ALA A 65 -10.41 1.00 16.84
N TYR A 66 -11.30 0.86 15.85
CA TYR A 66 -12.53 1.64 15.80
C TYR A 66 -13.46 1.35 16.99
N SER A 67 -13.65 0.08 17.35
CA SER A 67 -14.46 -0.35 18.48
C SER A 67 -13.95 0.22 19.80
N VAL A 68 -12.64 0.10 20.05
CA VAL A 68 -11.96 0.69 21.21
C VAL A 68 -12.15 2.21 21.24
N ALA A 69 -11.99 2.87 20.09
CA ALA A 69 -12.16 4.32 20.02
C ALA A 69 -13.59 4.75 20.39
N ARG A 70 -14.61 4.03 19.91
CA ARG A 70 -16.00 4.30 20.28
C ARG A 70 -16.30 3.99 21.74
N GLN A 71 -15.79 2.88 22.27
CA GLN A 71 -16.03 2.46 23.65
C GLN A 71 -15.45 3.45 24.67
N PHE A 72 -14.26 3.99 24.41
CA PHE A 72 -13.54 4.83 25.35
C PHE A 72 -13.50 6.31 24.97
N ASN A 73 -14.35 6.73 24.03
CA ASN A 73 -14.40 8.10 23.50
C ASN A 73 -13.02 8.62 23.07
N GLN A 74 -12.29 7.80 22.33
CA GLN A 74 -10.99 8.13 21.72
C GLN A 74 -11.15 8.44 20.23
N ILE A 75 -10.09 8.89 19.58
CA ILE A 75 -10.11 9.27 18.16
C ILE A 75 -9.87 8.01 17.31
N PRO A 76 -10.78 7.62 16.40
CA PRO A 76 -10.58 6.45 15.51
C PRO A 76 -9.59 6.75 14.37
N PRO A 77 -8.98 5.72 13.75
CA PRO A 77 -8.12 5.93 12.59
C PRO A 77 -8.94 6.35 11.37
N ILE A 78 -8.41 7.26 10.55
CA ILE A 78 -9.13 7.81 9.39
C ILE A 78 -8.73 7.16 8.07
N ALA A 79 -7.60 6.46 8.01
CA ALA A 79 -7.08 5.89 6.78
C ALA A 79 -6.27 4.62 7.03
N GLU A 80 -6.28 3.70 6.05
CA GLU A 80 -5.38 2.56 5.96
C GLU A 80 -4.41 2.72 4.79
N GLN A 81 -3.11 2.55 5.07
CA GLN A 81 -2.05 2.47 4.08
C GLN A 81 -1.81 1.02 3.63
N ALA A 82 -2.38 0.64 2.47
CA ALA A 82 -2.35 -0.73 1.95
C ALA A 82 -1.51 -0.89 0.66
N GLU A 83 -0.86 -2.05 0.50
CA GLU A 83 -0.21 -2.41 -0.76
C GLU A 83 -1.29 -2.65 -1.83
N TYR A 84 -1.20 -1.95 -2.95
CA TYR A 84 -2.13 -2.16 -4.06
C TYR A 84 -1.47 -1.90 -5.40
N HIS A 85 -1.52 -2.92 -6.25
CA HIS A 85 -1.00 -2.89 -7.61
C HIS A 85 -1.53 -4.10 -8.39
N LEU A 86 -1.29 -4.17 -9.70
CA LEU A 86 -1.78 -5.25 -10.57
C LEU A 86 -1.52 -6.67 -10.02
N LEU A 87 -0.42 -6.87 -9.29
CA LEU A 87 -0.04 -8.15 -8.67
C LEU A 87 -0.52 -8.38 -7.23
N GLN A 88 -1.06 -7.36 -6.55
CA GLN A 88 -1.51 -7.43 -5.15
C GLN A 88 -2.81 -6.65 -4.99
N ARG A 89 -3.93 -7.37 -4.90
CA ARG A 89 -5.28 -6.82 -5.09
C ARG A 89 -6.24 -7.08 -3.94
N GLU A 90 -6.09 -8.23 -3.31
CA GLU A 90 -7.09 -8.82 -2.41
C GLU A 90 -7.55 -7.89 -1.29
N LYS A 91 -6.62 -7.25 -0.58
CA LYS A 91 -6.97 -6.39 0.56
C LYS A 91 -7.84 -5.21 0.14
N VAL A 92 -7.41 -4.46 -0.86
CA VAL A 92 -8.08 -3.21 -1.27
C VAL A 92 -9.37 -3.47 -2.04
N GLU A 93 -9.41 -4.51 -2.87
CA GLU A 93 -10.60 -4.81 -3.70
C GLU A 93 -11.65 -5.67 -2.98
N LEU A 94 -11.28 -6.51 -2.01
CA LEU A 94 -12.20 -7.47 -1.38
C LEU A 94 -12.46 -7.18 0.10
N GLN A 95 -11.40 -6.87 0.86
CA GLN A 95 -11.48 -6.88 2.32
C GLN A 95 -11.82 -5.51 2.92
N MET A 96 -11.38 -4.44 2.27
CA MET A 96 -11.52 -3.07 2.75
C MET A 96 -12.80 -2.31 2.30
N PRO A 97 -13.46 -2.62 1.15
CA PRO A 97 -14.66 -1.89 0.71
C PRO A 97 -15.77 -1.79 1.77
N GLU A 98 -15.95 -2.84 2.55
CA GLU A 98 -16.93 -2.88 3.63
C GLU A 98 -16.58 -1.88 4.76
N LEU A 99 -15.29 -1.69 5.06
CA LEU A 99 -14.85 -0.76 6.09
C LEU A 99 -15.04 0.70 5.65
N TYR A 100 -14.85 1.01 4.37
CA TYR A 100 -15.07 2.36 3.85
C TYR A 100 -16.51 2.81 4.10
N GLN A 101 -17.48 1.92 3.87
CA GLN A 101 -18.90 2.21 4.05
C GLN A 101 -19.32 2.21 5.52
N LYS A 102 -18.80 1.28 6.33
CA LYS A 102 -19.24 1.11 7.72
C LYS A 102 -18.64 2.11 8.70
N ILE A 103 -17.36 2.45 8.54
CA ILE A 103 -16.63 3.28 9.51
C ILE A 103 -15.96 4.51 8.87
N GLY A 104 -16.09 4.69 7.55
CA GLY A 104 -15.58 5.87 6.86
C GLY A 104 -14.05 5.92 6.72
N VAL A 105 -13.36 4.79 6.87
CA VAL A 105 -11.90 4.74 6.71
C VAL A 105 -11.52 4.95 5.24
N GLY A 106 -10.58 5.84 4.97
CA GLY A 106 -9.99 6.03 3.64
C GLY A 106 -8.89 5.02 3.33
N THR A 107 -8.48 4.95 2.08
CA THR A 107 -7.40 4.12 1.57
C THR A 107 -6.37 4.94 0.85
N ILE A 108 -5.14 4.81 1.36
CA ILE A 108 -3.95 5.34 0.74
C ILE A 108 -3.14 4.12 0.29
N THR A 109 -2.82 4.03 -0.99
CA THR A 109 -2.12 2.85 -1.52
C THR A 109 -0.63 3.09 -1.71
N TRP A 110 0.19 2.05 -1.49
CA TRP A 110 1.63 2.12 -1.65
C TRP A 110 2.18 1.02 -2.55
N SER A 111 3.41 1.23 -3.03
CA SER A 111 4.09 0.39 -4.04
C SER A 111 3.25 0.11 -5.30
N PRO A 112 2.63 1.11 -5.94
CA PRO A 112 1.77 0.88 -7.11
C PRO A 112 2.52 0.24 -8.29
N LEU A 113 3.85 0.34 -8.31
CA LEU A 113 4.72 -0.31 -9.30
C LEU A 113 5.47 -1.55 -8.78
N ALA A 114 5.09 -2.09 -7.61
CA ALA A 114 5.67 -3.27 -6.98
C ALA A 114 7.22 -3.22 -6.89
N GLY A 115 7.78 -2.12 -6.37
CA GLY A 115 9.23 -1.92 -6.31
C GLY A 115 9.91 -1.78 -7.68
N GLY A 116 9.14 -1.45 -8.71
CA GLY A 116 9.58 -1.28 -10.09
C GLY A 116 9.32 -2.50 -10.99
N ILE A 117 8.75 -3.59 -10.47
CA ILE A 117 8.46 -4.79 -11.27
C ILE A 117 7.51 -4.45 -12.42
N LEU A 118 6.51 -3.62 -12.17
CA LEU A 118 5.49 -3.21 -13.16
C LEU A 118 6.00 -2.18 -14.18
N THR A 119 7.31 -1.99 -14.30
CA THR A 119 7.92 -1.15 -15.33
C THR A 119 8.52 -1.95 -16.49
N GLY A 120 8.61 -3.29 -16.36
CA GLY A 120 9.32 -4.16 -17.31
C GLY A 120 10.85 -4.15 -17.15
N LYS A 121 11.42 -3.27 -16.31
CA LYS A 121 12.89 -3.10 -16.18
C LYS A 121 13.67 -4.35 -15.75
N TYR A 122 12.99 -5.40 -15.28
CA TYR A 122 13.61 -6.62 -14.80
C TYR A 122 13.50 -7.81 -15.77
N ASP A 123 12.97 -7.61 -16.98
CA ASP A 123 12.73 -8.70 -17.94
C ASP A 123 14.03 -9.43 -18.34
N ASP A 124 15.14 -8.69 -18.44
CA ASP A 124 16.47 -9.21 -18.78
C ASP A 124 17.40 -9.35 -17.56
N GLY A 125 16.84 -9.48 -16.36
CA GLY A 125 17.57 -9.60 -15.10
C GLY A 125 17.55 -8.32 -14.26
N VAL A 126 18.55 -8.13 -13.40
CA VAL A 126 18.55 -7.03 -12.41
C VAL A 126 19.48 -5.89 -12.83
N PRO A 127 18.96 -4.70 -13.21
CA PRO A 127 19.81 -3.57 -13.56
C PRO A 127 20.65 -3.08 -12.36
N ILE A 128 21.87 -2.62 -12.63
CA ILE A 128 22.88 -2.24 -11.61
C ILE A 128 22.40 -1.14 -10.65
N TYR A 129 21.61 -0.17 -11.14
CA TYR A 129 21.09 0.94 -10.33
C TYR A 129 19.63 0.74 -9.91
N SER A 130 19.09 -0.48 -10.06
CA SER A 130 17.72 -0.79 -9.65
C SER A 130 17.61 -0.99 -8.14
N ARG A 131 16.39 -0.87 -7.60
CA ARG A 131 16.10 -1.16 -6.18
C ARG A 131 16.57 -2.56 -5.77
N ALA A 132 16.44 -3.55 -6.66
CA ALA A 132 16.86 -4.93 -6.40
C ALA A 132 18.39 -5.13 -6.37
N ALA A 133 19.18 -4.15 -6.84
CA ALA A 133 20.64 -4.19 -6.74
C ALA A 133 21.18 -3.51 -5.47
N LEU A 134 20.34 -2.79 -4.71
CA LEU A 134 20.75 -2.09 -3.50
C LEU A 134 21.10 -3.06 -2.36
N LYS A 135 22.11 -2.70 -1.55
CA LYS A 135 22.47 -3.45 -0.34
C LYS A 135 21.26 -3.49 0.62
N GLY A 136 20.90 -4.69 1.10
CA GLY A 136 19.72 -4.90 1.96
C GLY A 136 18.46 -5.36 1.22
N TYR A 137 18.48 -5.44 -0.12
CA TYR A 137 17.33 -5.85 -0.95
C TYR A 137 17.50 -7.23 -1.62
N SER A 138 18.34 -8.12 -1.05
CA SER A 138 18.52 -9.49 -1.57
C SER A 138 17.20 -10.26 -1.64
N TRP A 139 16.35 -10.17 -0.61
CA TRP A 139 15.01 -10.75 -0.60
C TRP A 139 14.15 -10.32 -1.79
N PHE A 140 14.31 -9.07 -2.25
CA PHE A 140 13.56 -8.52 -3.37
C PHE A 140 14.11 -9.02 -4.71
N LYS A 141 15.44 -9.12 -4.82
CA LYS A 141 16.10 -9.76 -5.94
C LYS A 141 15.68 -11.23 -6.08
N ASP A 142 15.66 -11.97 -4.98
CA ASP A 142 15.25 -13.38 -4.96
C ASP A 142 13.77 -13.54 -5.34
N LYS A 143 12.91 -12.62 -4.89
CA LYS A 143 11.50 -12.56 -5.31
C LYS A 143 11.35 -12.38 -6.83
N ILE A 144 12.14 -11.48 -7.43
CA ILE A 144 12.11 -11.22 -8.88
C ILE A 144 12.64 -12.41 -9.67
N LEU A 145 13.78 -12.96 -9.27
CA LEU A 145 14.46 -14.03 -10.00
C LEU A 145 13.88 -15.42 -9.73
N GLY A 146 13.05 -15.57 -8.68
CA GLY A 146 12.36 -16.81 -8.36
C GLY A 146 11.35 -17.22 -9.44
N GLU A 147 10.87 -18.47 -9.35
CA GLU A 147 9.92 -19.03 -10.32
C GLU A 147 8.62 -18.21 -10.42
N GLU A 148 8.06 -17.79 -9.29
CA GLU A 148 6.88 -16.95 -9.26
C GLU A 148 7.13 -15.56 -9.89
N GLY A 149 8.27 -14.94 -9.58
CA GLY A 149 8.66 -13.66 -10.19
C GLY A 149 8.76 -13.75 -11.71
N ARG A 150 9.40 -14.80 -12.24
CA ARG A 150 9.49 -15.04 -13.69
C ARG A 150 8.13 -15.30 -14.34
N ARG A 151 7.23 -16.04 -13.67
CA ARG A 151 5.85 -16.24 -14.14
C ARG A 151 5.07 -14.93 -14.18
N GLN A 152 5.24 -14.07 -13.17
CA GLN A 152 4.64 -12.74 -13.15
C GLN A 152 5.18 -11.88 -14.29
N GLN A 153 6.49 -11.86 -14.52
CA GLN A 153 7.10 -11.13 -15.65
C GLN A 153 6.56 -11.57 -17.02
N ALA A 154 6.33 -12.88 -17.22
CA ALA A 154 5.71 -13.37 -18.46
C ALA A 154 4.31 -12.77 -18.69
N ARG A 155 3.46 -12.74 -17.65
CA ARG A 155 2.14 -12.08 -17.71
C ARG A 155 2.26 -10.57 -17.92
N LEU A 156 3.28 -9.93 -17.33
CA LEU A 156 3.51 -8.50 -17.54
C LEU A 156 3.92 -8.17 -18.97
N ARG A 157 4.65 -9.05 -19.67
CA ARG A 157 4.93 -8.88 -21.09
C ARG A 157 3.66 -8.96 -21.94
N GLU A 158 2.73 -9.83 -21.61
CA GLU A 158 1.41 -9.85 -22.27
C GLU A 158 0.62 -8.57 -21.97
N ALA A 159 0.64 -8.08 -20.73
CA ALA A 159 -0.01 -6.83 -20.36
C ALA A 159 0.65 -5.60 -21.03
N ALA A 160 1.94 -5.64 -21.33
CA ALA A 160 2.65 -4.58 -22.04
C ALA A 160 2.10 -4.37 -23.46
N ILE A 161 1.60 -5.42 -24.13
CA ILE A 161 0.94 -5.31 -25.44
C ILE A 161 -0.31 -4.41 -25.35
N ILE A 162 -1.03 -4.45 -24.22
CA ILE A 162 -2.16 -3.55 -23.96
C ILE A 162 -1.66 -2.12 -23.78
N ALA A 163 -0.56 -1.92 -23.05
CA ALA A 163 0.05 -0.60 -22.84
C ALA A 163 0.44 0.03 -24.19
N ASP A 164 1.09 -0.74 -25.07
CA ASP A 164 1.48 -0.32 -26.41
C ASP A 164 0.26 0.08 -27.26
N ARG A 165 -0.81 -0.73 -27.24
CA ARG A 165 -2.09 -0.41 -27.92
C ARG A 165 -2.71 0.90 -27.43
N LEU A 166 -2.55 1.24 -26.15
CA LEU A 166 -3.07 2.46 -25.54
C LEU A 166 -2.12 3.66 -25.70
N GLY A 167 -0.92 3.43 -26.25
CA GLY A 167 0.13 4.42 -26.41
C GLY A 167 0.70 4.90 -25.07
N CYS A 168 0.87 3.99 -24.10
CA CYS A 168 1.47 4.29 -22.79
C CYS A 168 2.54 3.27 -22.41
N SER A 169 3.40 3.66 -21.46
CA SER A 169 4.32 2.70 -20.85
C SER A 169 3.58 1.74 -19.91
N MET A 170 4.17 0.56 -19.66
CA MET A 170 3.66 -0.39 -18.66
C MET A 170 3.49 0.25 -17.26
N SER A 171 4.39 1.17 -16.90
CA SER A 171 4.29 1.92 -15.63
C SER A 171 3.06 2.84 -15.57
N GLN A 172 2.75 3.54 -16.67
CA GLN A 172 1.57 4.39 -16.76
C GLN A 172 0.29 3.55 -16.77
N LEU A 173 0.27 2.42 -17.47
CA LEU A 173 -0.86 1.48 -17.44
C LEU A 173 -1.14 1.00 -16.01
N ALA A 174 -0.10 0.55 -15.31
CA ALA A 174 -0.22 0.07 -13.93
C ALA A 174 -0.73 1.14 -12.97
N LEU A 175 -0.21 2.36 -13.08
CA LEU A 175 -0.65 3.49 -12.25
C LEU A 175 -2.08 3.93 -12.57
N ALA A 176 -2.42 4.04 -13.86
CA ALA A 176 -3.77 4.38 -14.29
C ALA A 176 -4.79 3.34 -13.86
N TRP A 177 -4.41 2.06 -13.82
CA TRP A 177 -5.23 0.97 -13.28
C TRP A 177 -5.49 1.13 -11.78
N VAL A 178 -4.47 1.45 -10.98
CA VAL A 178 -4.63 1.71 -9.53
C VAL A 178 -5.57 2.89 -9.30
N LEU A 179 -5.39 3.98 -10.07
CA LEU A 179 -6.19 5.20 -10.00
C LEU A 179 -7.63 5.02 -10.51
N LYS A 180 -7.91 3.95 -11.26
CA LYS A 180 -9.27 3.64 -11.73
C LYS A 180 -10.19 3.18 -10.59
N ASN A 181 -9.64 2.71 -9.48
CA ASN A 181 -10.41 2.28 -8.33
C ASN A 181 -10.89 3.49 -7.53
N GLU A 182 -12.19 3.78 -7.57
CA GLU A 182 -12.80 4.93 -6.89
C GLU A 182 -12.66 4.90 -5.36
N ASN A 183 -12.37 3.72 -4.79
CA ASN A 183 -12.14 3.58 -3.36
C ASN A 183 -10.71 3.96 -2.92
N VAL A 184 -9.81 4.23 -3.86
CA VAL A 184 -8.44 4.66 -3.59
C VAL A 184 -8.39 6.18 -3.61
N GLN A 185 -8.27 6.82 -2.44
CA GLN A 185 -8.24 8.28 -2.34
C GLN A 185 -6.87 8.86 -2.65
N CYS A 186 -5.80 8.10 -2.40
CA CYS A 186 -4.44 8.53 -2.66
C CYS A 186 -3.55 7.36 -3.10
N VAL A 187 -2.68 7.60 -4.07
CA VAL A 187 -1.67 6.65 -4.54
C VAL A 187 -0.29 7.23 -4.28
N LEU A 188 0.50 6.55 -3.46
CA LEU A 188 1.83 6.98 -3.06
C LEU A 188 2.83 6.56 -4.13
N LEU A 189 3.35 7.55 -4.86
CA LEU A 189 4.33 7.35 -5.91
C LEU A 189 5.74 7.23 -5.31
N GLY A 190 6.56 6.36 -5.90
CA GLY A 190 7.98 6.29 -5.63
C GLY A 190 8.76 6.50 -6.93
N ALA A 191 9.69 7.45 -6.93
CA ALA A 191 10.54 7.76 -8.07
C ALA A 191 11.98 7.97 -7.59
N SER A 192 12.96 7.46 -8.35
CA SER A 192 14.39 7.70 -8.10
C SER A 192 14.96 8.80 -9.00
N THR A 193 14.20 9.25 -9.99
CA THR A 193 14.57 10.34 -10.91
C THR A 193 13.35 11.23 -11.18
N VAL A 194 13.61 12.47 -11.55
CA VAL A 194 12.56 13.44 -11.92
C VAL A 194 11.77 12.95 -13.14
N ASP A 195 12.43 12.32 -14.11
CA ASP A 195 11.75 11.75 -15.28
C ASP A 195 10.76 10.65 -14.92
N GLN A 196 11.10 9.78 -13.95
CA GLN A 196 10.15 8.78 -13.46
C GLN A 196 8.94 9.44 -12.81
N LEU A 197 9.14 10.52 -12.05
CA LEU A 197 8.03 11.25 -11.43
C LEU A 197 7.11 11.85 -12.50
N TYR A 198 7.65 12.55 -13.50
CA TYR A 198 6.85 13.10 -14.60
C TYR A 198 6.10 12.02 -15.38
N LEU A 199 6.78 10.91 -15.72
CA LEU A 199 6.16 9.78 -16.40
C LEU A 199 5.00 9.19 -15.57
N ASN A 200 5.19 9.05 -14.26
CA ASN A 200 4.18 8.53 -13.35
C ASN A 200 2.96 9.46 -13.24
N ILE A 201 3.17 10.78 -13.16
CA ILE A 201 2.08 11.77 -13.11
C ILE A 201 1.25 11.73 -14.40
N GLN A 202 1.90 11.55 -15.56
CA GLN A 202 1.22 11.42 -16.85
C GLN A 202 0.27 10.21 -16.94
N ALA A 203 0.36 9.24 -16.02
CA ALA A 203 -0.57 8.11 -15.95
C ALA A 203 -2.05 8.56 -15.84
N LEU A 204 -2.32 9.72 -15.24
CA LEU A 204 -3.66 10.30 -15.12
C LEU A 204 -4.37 10.44 -16.48
N GLN A 205 -3.62 10.73 -17.56
CA GLN A 205 -4.16 10.90 -18.91
C GLN A 205 -4.71 9.60 -19.50
N TYR A 206 -4.32 8.45 -18.93
CA TYR A 206 -4.70 7.13 -19.41
C TYR A 206 -5.87 6.53 -18.61
N VAL A 207 -6.22 7.07 -17.43
CA VAL A 207 -7.36 6.60 -16.61
C VAL A 207 -8.69 6.56 -17.40
N PRO A 208 -9.04 7.56 -18.24
CA PRO A 208 -10.25 7.50 -19.06
C PRO A 208 -10.20 6.44 -20.17
N LYS A 209 -8.99 6.03 -20.60
CA LYS A 209 -8.80 5.03 -21.66
C LYS A 209 -8.94 3.59 -21.18
N LEU A 210 -8.90 3.34 -19.86
CA LEU A 210 -9.20 2.02 -19.28
C LEU A 210 -10.71 1.74 -19.32
N SER A 211 -11.19 1.30 -20.48
CA SER A 211 -12.55 0.80 -20.66
C SER A 211 -12.78 -0.53 -19.92
N GLY A 212 -14.05 -0.91 -19.74
CA GLY A 212 -14.39 -2.21 -19.14
C GLY A 212 -13.77 -3.40 -19.89
N SER A 213 -13.66 -3.32 -21.22
CA SER A 213 -13.01 -4.38 -22.02
C SER A 213 -11.51 -4.49 -21.75
N ILE A 214 -10.80 -3.35 -21.64
CA ILE A 214 -9.38 -3.33 -21.28
C ILE A 214 -9.16 -3.89 -19.87
N MET A 215 -10.01 -3.51 -18.91
CA MET A 215 -9.93 -4.03 -17.55
C MET A 215 -10.15 -5.55 -17.49
N GLN A 216 -11.11 -6.08 -18.26
CA GLN A 216 -11.34 -7.53 -18.37
C GLN A 216 -10.17 -8.27 -19.05
N GLU A 217 -9.56 -7.66 -20.07
CA GLU A 217 -8.38 -8.21 -20.75
C GLU A 217 -7.20 -8.31 -19.77
N LEU A 218 -6.94 -7.26 -18.98
CA LEU A 218 -5.94 -7.26 -17.92
C LEU A 218 -6.21 -8.33 -16.85
N ASP A 219 -7.46 -8.44 -16.40
CA ASP A 219 -7.86 -9.46 -15.41
C ASP A 219 -7.62 -10.88 -15.92
N LYS A 220 -7.87 -11.13 -17.22
CA LYS A 220 -7.62 -12.43 -17.86
C LYS A 220 -6.14 -12.75 -17.93
N ILE A 221 -5.30 -11.79 -18.33
CA ILE A 221 -3.84 -11.97 -18.42
C ILE A 221 -3.25 -12.24 -17.03
N LEU A 222 -3.65 -11.44 -16.04
CA LEU A 222 -3.07 -11.52 -14.70
C LEU A 222 -3.61 -12.71 -13.91
N GLY A 223 -4.85 -13.13 -14.16
CA GLY A 223 -5.45 -14.32 -13.57
C GLY A 223 -5.59 -14.26 -12.04
N ASN A 224 -5.56 -13.06 -11.46
CA ASN A 224 -5.53 -12.83 -10.01
C ASN A 224 -6.65 -11.89 -9.52
N SER A 225 -7.66 -11.65 -10.36
CA SER A 225 -8.84 -10.87 -9.99
C SER A 225 -9.48 -11.50 -8.74
N PRO A 226 -9.57 -10.76 -7.60
CA PRO A 226 -10.09 -11.30 -6.35
C PRO A 226 -11.52 -11.81 -6.52
N LYS A 227 -11.78 -13.01 -6.02
CA LYS A 227 -13.12 -13.60 -6.00
C LYS A 227 -13.57 -13.76 -4.56
N LEU A 228 -14.82 -13.41 -4.27
CA LEU A 228 -15.48 -13.83 -3.04
C LEU A 228 -15.42 -15.36 -2.98
N LYS A 229 -14.68 -15.90 -2.02
CA LYS A 229 -14.70 -17.34 -1.76
C LYS A 229 -16.13 -17.67 -1.33
N LYS A 230 -16.81 -18.55 -2.06
CA LYS A 230 -17.97 -19.27 -1.50
C LYS A 230 -17.46 -20.00 -0.27
N GLU A 231 -18.09 -19.77 0.88
CA GLU A 231 -17.65 -20.28 2.18
C GLU A 231 -17.27 -21.77 2.10
N SER A 232 -15.97 -22.04 2.16
CA SER A 232 -15.43 -23.36 2.43
C SER A 232 -14.38 -23.19 3.53
N ASN A 233 -14.62 -23.91 4.63
CA ASN A 233 -13.91 -23.84 5.90
C ASN A 233 -12.39 -23.69 5.75
N MET A 234 -11.83 -22.56 6.19
CA MET A 234 -10.38 -22.41 6.40
C MET A 234 -10.06 -22.24 7.89
N ARG A 235 -9.28 -23.19 8.40
CA ARG A 235 -8.49 -23.04 9.63
C ARG A 235 -7.36 -22.05 9.37
N TYR A 236 -7.18 -21.08 10.25
CA TYR A 236 -6.05 -20.15 10.24
C TYR A 236 -4.80 -20.82 10.82
N ASP A 237 -3.68 -20.76 10.08
CA ASP A 237 -2.35 -21.05 10.61
C ASP A 237 -1.66 -19.73 10.97
N LYS A 238 -1.19 -19.64 12.22
CA LYS A 238 -0.47 -18.49 12.76
C LYS A 238 1.00 -18.88 12.94
N THR A 239 1.86 -18.49 12.00
CA THR A 239 3.32 -18.57 12.21
C THR A 239 4.04 -17.26 11.89
N LYS A 240 4.44 -16.61 13.00
CA LYS A 240 5.52 -15.65 13.30
C LYS A 240 6.26 -14.93 12.16
N VAL A 241 6.35 -13.60 12.30
CA VAL A 241 7.58 -12.82 12.01
C VAL A 241 7.84 -11.85 13.18
N SER A 242 9.06 -11.89 13.70
CA SER A 242 9.61 -10.97 14.72
C SER A 242 10.08 -9.67 14.06
N SER A 243 9.78 -8.49 14.62
CA SER A 243 10.65 -7.31 14.61
C SER A 243 10.02 -6.10 15.33
N TYR A 244 10.90 -5.24 15.84
CA TYR A 244 10.65 -4.03 16.64
C TYR A 244 9.78 -2.97 15.93
N MET A 245 9.08 -2.16 16.72
CA MET A 245 8.35 -0.97 16.28
C MET A 245 9.31 0.07 15.66
N ASP A 246 9.12 0.34 14.37
CA ASP A 246 9.55 1.59 13.75
C ASP A 246 8.29 2.44 13.47
N VAL A 247 8.08 3.50 14.25
CA VAL A 247 7.11 4.55 13.91
C VAL A 247 7.80 5.48 12.91
N PHE A 248 7.52 5.29 11.63
CA PHE A 248 7.88 6.27 10.62
C PHE A 248 6.72 7.25 10.48
N ALA A 249 6.96 8.53 10.79
CA ALA A 249 6.18 9.60 10.18
C ALA A 249 6.55 9.59 8.69
N ILE A 250 5.69 9.03 7.85
CA ILE A 250 5.88 9.10 6.41
C ILE A 250 5.34 10.45 5.95
N VAL A 251 6.20 11.45 5.97
CA VAL A 251 5.95 12.70 5.24
C VAL A 251 6.37 12.47 3.81
N TYR A 252 5.41 12.50 2.90
CA TYR A 252 5.69 12.58 1.46
C TYR A 252 6.04 14.05 1.16
N LEU A 253 7.34 14.34 1.02
CA LEU A 253 7.83 15.53 0.32
C LEU A 253 8.09 15.18 -1.15
#